data_AF-A0A2V6CFI2-F1
#
_entry.id   AF-A0A2V6CFI2-F1
#
_cell.length_a   1.000
_cell.length_b   1.000
_cell.length_c   1.000
_cell.angle_alpha   90.00
_cell.angle_beta   90.00
_cell.angle_gamma   90.00
#
_symmetry.space_group_name_H-M   'P 1'
#
loop_
_entity.id
_entity.type
_entity.pdbx_description
1 polymer ?
#
loop_
_entity_poly.entity_id
_entity_poly.type
_entity_poly.pdbx_seq_one_letter_code
_entity_poly.pdbx_strand_id
1 'polypeptide(L)'
;MKLAVLMLLAALVVGGLLILLALQLRYRVTQRHLKVTLFGLCLRRVRLSDIEHVSKRQANRAERWYNTLRPAHRVLVVRRRHGWFKDFVITPKNRYVFKTELERALAGLQTADGTGKPELEHGSATNPLA
;
A
#
# COMPACT_ATOMS: atom_id res chain seq x y z
N MET A 1 -37.39 25.81 -10.60
CA MET A 1 -36.96 24.64 -11.43
C MET A 1 -35.57 24.83 -12.04
N LYS A 2 -35.25 25.96 -12.69
CA LYS A 2 -33.93 26.21 -13.31
C LYS A 2 -32.72 26.07 -12.35
N LEU A 3 -32.82 26.60 -11.13
CA LEU A 3 -31.75 26.47 -10.11
C LEU A 3 -31.49 25.02 -9.68
N ALA A 4 -32.54 24.21 -9.50
CA ALA A 4 -32.40 22.80 -9.14
C ALA A 4 -31.74 22.01 -10.27
N VAL A 5 -32.10 22.31 -11.53
CA VAL A 5 -31.47 21.70 -12.71
C VAL A 5 -29.99 22.09 -12.80
N LEU A 6 -29.64 23.36 -12.57
CA LEU A 6 -28.25 23.82 -12.55
C LEU A 6 -27.43 23.17 -11.44
N MET A 7 -28.00 23.05 -10.23
CA MET A 7 -27.34 22.35 -9.11
C MET A 7 -27.13 20.87 -9.40
N LEU A 8 -28.11 20.20 -10.02
CA LEU A 8 -27.98 18.79 -10.43
C LEU A 8 -26.88 18.63 -11.49
N LEU A 9 -26.84 19.51 -12.49
CA LEU A 9 -25.80 19.52 -13.52
C LEU A 9 -24.41 19.76 -12.92
N ALA A 10 -24.28 20.72 -12.00
CA ALA A 10 -23.03 20.99 -11.30
C ALA A 10 -22.58 19.76 -10.48
N ALA A 11 -23.50 19.13 -9.75
CA ALA A 11 -23.21 17.92 -8.98
C ALA A 11 -22.74 16.76 -9.89
N LEU A 12 -23.35 16.58 -11.06
CA LEU A 12 -22.93 15.57 -12.04
C LEU A 12 -21.54 15.87 -12.61
N VAL A 13 -21.25 17.13 -12.95
CA VAL A 13 -19.94 17.55 -13.46
C VAL A 13 -18.86 17.33 -12.39
N VAL A 14 -19.12 17.73 -11.15
CA VAL A 14 -18.20 17.51 -10.03
C VAL A 14 -18.00 16.02 -9.76
N GLY A 15 -19.08 15.23 -9.73
CA GLY A 15 -19.02 13.79 -9.55
C GLY A 15 -18.21 13.10 -10.66
N GLY A 16 -18.48 13.45 -11.91
CA GLY A 16 -17.73 12.96 -13.07
C GLY A 16 -16.25 13.31 -13.00
N LEU A 17 -15.93 14.55 -12.63
CA LEU A 17 -14.55 15.00 -12.45
C LEU A 17 -13.86 14.21 -11.33
N LEU A 18 -14.50 14.01 -10.18
CA LEU A 18 -13.95 13.21 -9.07
C LEU A 18 -13.67 11.77 -9.49
N ILE A 19 -14.57 11.16 -10.28
CA ILE A 19 -14.35 9.82 -10.84
C ILE A 19 -13.12 9.81 -11.76
N LEU A 20 -13.01 10.77 -12.67
CA LEU A 20 -11.86 10.89 -13.56
C LEU A 20 -10.54 11.07 -12.79
N LEU A 21 -10.55 11.89 -11.74
CA LEU A 21 -9.39 12.08 -10.85
C LEU A 21 -9.03 10.77 -10.15
N ALA A 22 -10.01 10.04 -9.60
CA ALA A 22 -9.78 8.75 -8.96
C ALA A 22 -9.15 7.73 -9.94
N LEU A 23 -9.60 7.69 -11.20
CA LEU A 23 -9.05 6.82 -12.24
C LEU A 23 -7.58 7.13 -12.59
N GLN A 24 -7.12 8.36 -12.35
CA GLN A 24 -5.75 8.81 -12.60
C GLN A 24 -4.79 8.56 -11.42
N LEU A 25 -5.27 7.93 -10.33
CA LEU A 25 -4.43 7.57 -9.21
C LEU A 25 -3.33 6.58 -9.63
N ARG A 26 -2.09 6.93 -9.29
CA ARG A 26 -0.89 6.13 -9.50
C ARG A 26 -0.31 5.71 -8.17
N TYR A 27 0.06 4.44 -8.08
CA TYR A 27 0.73 3.87 -6.92
C TYR A 27 2.21 3.73 -7.22
N ARG A 28 3.06 4.18 -6.29
CA ARG A 28 4.52 4.02 -6.40
C ARG A 28 5.06 3.44 -5.10
N VAL A 29 5.86 2.39 -5.22
CA VAL A 29 6.65 1.87 -4.11
C VAL A 29 8.01 2.59 -4.14
N THR A 30 8.39 3.19 -3.02
CA THR A 30 9.72 3.76 -2.79
C THR A 30 10.42 2.92 -1.72
N GLN A 31 11.74 3.04 -1.55
CA GLN A 31 12.51 2.26 -0.56
C GLN A 31 11.97 2.28 0.88
N ARG A 32 11.23 3.32 1.29
CA ARG A 32 10.68 3.43 2.66
C ARG A 32 9.15 3.59 2.72
N HIS A 33 8.51 3.87 1.59
CA HIS A 33 7.11 4.28 1.57
C HIS A 33 6.35 3.76 0.35
N LEU A 34 5.13 3.29 0.56
CA LEU A 34 4.11 3.15 -0.46
C LEU A 34 3.37 4.49 -0.61
N LYS A 35 3.40 5.06 -1.82
CA LYS A 35 2.80 6.37 -2.11
C LYS A 35 1.62 6.22 -3.06
N VAL A 36 0.53 6.92 -2.75
CA VAL A 36 -0.57 7.17 -3.67
C VAL A 36 -0.42 8.59 -4.20
N THR A 37 -0.33 8.70 -5.52
CA THR A 37 -0.06 9.96 -6.21
C THR A 37 -1.15 10.24 -7.24
N LEU A 38 -1.50 11.51 -7.41
CA LEU A 38 -2.42 12.00 -8.42
C LEU A 38 -1.74 13.15 -9.15
N PHE A 39 -1.52 13.01 -10.46
CA PHE A 39 -0.78 14.00 -11.28
C PHE A 39 0.56 14.47 -10.66
N GLY A 40 1.28 13.58 -9.97
CA GLY A 40 2.55 13.91 -9.31
C GLY A 40 2.39 14.43 -7.87
N LEU A 41 1.20 14.87 -7.46
CA LEU A 41 0.91 15.23 -6.08
C LEU A 41 0.76 13.97 -5.22
N CYS A 42 1.44 13.92 -4.08
CA CYS A 42 1.37 12.79 -3.17
C CYS A 42 0.19 12.95 -2.22
N LEU A 43 -0.92 12.24 -2.48
CA LEU A 43 -2.12 12.30 -1.66
C LEU A 43 -1.96 11.51 -0.35
N ARG A 44 -1.32 10.33 -0.41
CA ARG A 44 -1.19 9.44 0.75
C ARG A 44 0.15 8.73 0.75
N ARG A 45 0.71 8.55 1.95
CA ARG A 45 1.95 7.80 2.18
C ARG A 45 1.72 6.78 3.27
N VAL A 46 2.15 5.55 3.03
CA VAL A 46 2.17 4.46 4.01
C VAL A 46 3.63 4.03 4.17
N ARG A 47 4.15 4.01 5.41
CA ARG A 47 5.51 3.53 5.68
C ARG A 47 5.57 2.04 5.46
N LEU A 48 6.62 1.57 4.77
CA LEU A 48 6.81 0.13 4.54
C LEU A 48 7.06 -0.63 5.84
N SER A 49 7.75 -0.04 6.82
CA SER A 49 7.97 -0.65 8.15
C SER A 49 6.68 -0.83 8.96
N ASP A 50 5.62 -0.11 8.61
CA ASP A 50 4.30 -0.27 9.22
C ASP A 50 3.47 -1.36 8.50
N ILE A 51 3.94 -1.92 7.40
CA ILE A 51 3.23 -2.98 6.67
C ILE A 51 3.53 -4.32 7.34
N GLU A 52 2.47 -5.00 7.77
CA GLU A 52 2.54 -6.32 8.38
C GLU A 52 2.55 -7.42 7.31
N HIS A 53 1.58 -7.40 6.40
CA HIS A 53 1.50 -8.34 5.28
C HIS A 53 0.62 -7.80 4.15
N VAL A 54 0.68 -8.47 2.99
CA VAL A 54 -0.10 -8.13 1.81
C VAL A 54 -1.04 -9.29 1.47
N SER A 55 -2.34 -9.02 1.43
CA SER A 55 -3.39 -9.99 1.14
C SER A 55 -4.15 -9.64 -0.14
N LYS A 56 -4.81 -10.65 -0.72
CA LYS A 56 -5.69 -10.53 -1.88
C LYS A 56 -7.17 -10.52 -1.49
N ARG A 57 -7.48 -10.89 -0.23
CA ARG A 57 -8.87 -10.97 0.25
C ARG A 57 -9.41 -9.58 0.53
N GLN A 58 -10.68 -9.36 0.19
CA GLN A 58 -11.35 -8.11 0.52
C GLN A 58 -11.41 -7.93 2.04
N ALA A 59 -11.17 -6.70 2.48
CA ALA A 59 -11.29 -6.29 3.86
C ALA A 59 -12.53 -5.42 4.02
N ASN A 60 -13.34 -5.72 5.05
CA ASN A 60 -14.59 -4.99 5.31
C ASN A 60 -14.31 -3.57 5.83
N ARG A 61 -13.29 -3.41 6.69
CA ARG A 61 -12.96 -2.12 7.34
C ARG A 61 -11.58 -1.64 6.90
N ALA A 62 -11.55 -0.99 5.74
CA ALA A 62 -10.32 -0.61 5.08
C ALA A 62 -10.36 0.80 4.49
N GLU A 63 -9.20 1.45 4.46
CA GLU A 63 -8.97 2.70 3.73
C GLU A 63 -8.87 2.39 2.23
N ARG A 64 -9.85 2.84 1.43
CA ARG A 64 -10.00 2.44 0.02
C ARG A 64 -9.47 3.53 -0.92
N TRP A 65 -8.48 3.17 -1.73
CA TRP A 65 -7.87 4.04 -2.75
C TRP A 65 -8.02 3.41 -4.13
N TYR A 66 -9.25 3.35 -4.63
CA TYR A 66 -9.57 2.74 -5.93
C TYR A 66 -9.23 3.66 -7.10
N ASN A 67 -8.62 3.09 -8.13
CA ASN A 67 -8.35 3.75 -9.40
C ASN A 67 -9.13 3.12 -10.57
N THR A 68 -10.17 2.33 -10.26
CA THR A 68 -10.96 1.58 -11.24
C THR A 68 -12.40 1.48 -10.79
N LEU A 69 -13.32 1.51 -11.76
CA LEU A 69 -14.74 1.24 -11.54
C LEU A 69 -15.05 -0.24 -11.33
N ARG A 70 -14.12 -1.13 -11.72
CA ARG A 70 -14.25 -2.60 -11.56
C ARG A 70 -13.09 -3.14 -10.71
N PRO A 71 -13.19 -3.08 -9.37
CA PRO A 71 -12.08 -3.42 -8.49
C PRO A 71 -11.86 -4.93 -8.31
N ALA A 72 -12.89 -5.77 -8.51
CA ALA A 72 -12.93 -7.18 -8.08
C ALA A 72 -11.64 -7.99 -8.30
N HIS A 73 -11.06 -7.95 -9.50
CA HIS A 73 -9.86 -8.74 -9.82
C HIS A 73 -8.54 -8.01 -9.54
N ARG A 74 -8.57 -6.71 -9.22
CA ARG A 74 -7.39 -5.85 -9.07
C ARG A 74 -7.12 -5.44 -7.62
N VAL A 75 -7.98 -5.86 -6.69
CA VAL A 75 -7.82 -5.56 -5.26
C VAL A 75 -6.52 -6.14 -4.72
N LEU A 76 -5.74 -5.28 -4.07
CA LEU A 76 -4.62 -5.65 -3.23
C LEU A 76 -4.79 -4.96 -1.88
N VAL A 77 -4.76 -5.73 -0.80
CA VAL A 77 -4.95 -5.25 0.56
C VAL A 77 -3.60 -5.27 1.27
N VAL A 78 -3.15 -4.10 1.67
CA VAL A 78 -1.94 -3.89 2.46
C VAL A 78 -2.38 -3.75 3.90
N ARG A 79 -2.04 -4.73 4.74
CA ARG A 79 -2.35 -4.66 6.17
C ARG A 79 -1.23 -3.94 6.90
N ARG A 80 -1.62 -2.97 7.72
CA ARG A 80 -0.76 -2.14 8.55
C ARG A 80 -0.78 -2.62 10.00
N ARG A 81 0.37 -2.51 10.66
CA ARG A 81 0.54 -2.85 12.08
C ARG A 81 -0.15 -1.82 12.97
N HIS A 82 -0.09 -0.53 12.62
CA HIS A 82 -0.65 0.56 13.42
C HIS A 82 -1.74 1.37 12.69
N GLY A 83 -2.64 1.97 13.47
CA GLY A 83 -3.72 2.85 12.99
C GLY A 83 -5.12 2.27 13.17
N TRP A 84 -6.14 3.14 13.10
CA TRP A 84 -7.55 2.77 13.26
C TRP A 84 -8.09 1.98 12.05
N PHE A 85 -7.57 2.30 10.86
CA PHE A 85 -7.79 1.53 9.63
C PHE A 85 -6.52 0.74 9.32
N LYS A 86 -6.49 -0.51 9.76
CA LYS A 86 -5.34 -1.40 9.54
C LYS A 86 -5.25 -1.83 8.08
N ASP A 87 -6.37 -2.00 7.41
CA ASP A 87 -6.39 -2.47 6.04
C ASP A 87 -6.35 -1.27 5.07
N PHE A 88 -5.42 -1.28 4.13
CA PHE A 88 -5.23 -0.27 3.11
C PHE A 88 -5.38 -0.90 1.73
N VAL A 89 -6.43 -0.52 1.01
CA VAL A 89 -6.81 -1.19 -0.24
C VAL A 89 -6.44 -0.33 -1.44
N ILE A 90 -5.69 -0.92 -2.36
CA ILE A 90 -5.31 -0.32 -3.64
C ILE A 90 -5.70 -1.23 -4.79
N THR A 91 -5.82 -0.66 -6.00
CA THR A 91 -6.16 -1.41 -7.21
C THR A 91 -5.14 -1.22 -8.32
N PRO A 92 -3.87 -1.64 -8.13
CA PRO A 92 -2.84 -1.49 -9.17
C PRO A 92 -3.29 -2.10 -10.51
N LYS A 93 -2.80 -1.54 -11.63
CA LYS A 93 -3.11 -2.08 -12.97
C LYS A 93 -2.65 -3.53 -13.10
N ASN A 94 -1.43 -3.83 -12.64
CA ASN A 94 -0.89 -5.17 -12.57
C ASN A 94 -0.67 -5.57 -11.10
N ARG A 95 -1.63 -6.32 -10.53
CA ARG A 95 -1.60 -6.69 -9.11
C ARG A 95 -0.42 -7.58 -8.72
N TYR A 96 0.02 -8.45 -9.63
CA TYR A 96 1.06 -9.44 -9.34
C TYR A 96 2.43 -8.78 -9.34
N VAL A 97 2.72 -8.01 -10.40
CA VAL A 97 3.97 -7.25 -10.48
C VAL A 97 4.09 -6.29 -9.31
N PHE A 98 3.02 -5.56 -8.99
CA PHE A 98 3.03 -4.62 -7.87
C PHE A 98 3.21 -5.31 -6.51
N LYS A 99 2.55 -6.46 -6.29
CA LYS A 99 2.73 -7.25 -5.07
C LYS A 99 4.19 -7.69 -4.94
N THR A 100 4.78 -8.23 -6.00
CA THR A 100 6.19 -8.67 -5.98
C THR A 100 7.15 -7.51 -5.74
N GLU A 101 6.91 -6.35 -6.36
CA GLU A 101 7.71 -5.14 -6.12
C GLU A 101 7.62 -4.68 -4.65
N LEU A 102 6.41 -4.71 -4.07
CA LEU A 102 6.18 -4.35 -2.68
C LEU A 102 6.85 -5.35 -1.71
N GLU A 103 6.76 -6.64 -1.99
CA GLU A 103 7.41 -7.70 -1.20
C GLU A 103 8.94 -7.58 -1.25
N ARG A 104 9.51 -7.30 -2.42
CA ARG A 104 10.96 -7.03 -2.55
C ARG A 104 11.39 -5.81 -1.74
N ALA A 105 10.60 -4.72 -1.80
CA ALA A 105 10.90 -3.52 -1.01
C ALA A 105 10.81 -3.78 0.50
N LEU A 106 9.87 -4.61 0.94
CA LEU A 106 9.75 -5.00 2.35
C LEU A 106 10.92 -5.90 2.79
N ALA A 107 11.33 -6.87 1.97
CA ALA A 107 12.49 -7.71 2.24
C ALA A 107 13.79 -6.90 2.34
N GLY A 108 13.99 -5.91 1.44
CA GLY A 108 15.15 -5.03 1.49
C GLY A 108 15.25 -4.20 2.79
N LEU A 109 14.12 -3.89 3.44
CA LEU A 109 14.15 -3.25 4.76
C LEU A 109 14.61 -4.19 5.87
N GLN A 110 14.22 -5.47 5.82
CA GLN A 110 14.64 -6.46 6.80
C GLN A 110 16.16 -6.70 6.73
N THR A 111 16.74 -6.73 5.52
CA THR A 111 18.19 -6.84 5.34
C THR A 111 18.92 -5.58 5.83
N ALA A 112 18.34 -4.39 5.63
CA ALA A 112 18.93 -3.14 6.09
C ALA A 112 18.88 -2.99 7.63
N ASP A 113 17.79 -3.40 8.28
CA ASP A 113 17.68 -3.43 9.75
C ASP A 113 18.52 -4.55 10.39
N GLY A 114 18.87 -5.60 9.63
CA GLY A 114 19.66 -6.75 10.10
C GLY A 114 21.18 -6.55 10.16
N THR A 115 21.71 -5.41 9.69
CA THR A 115 23.18 -5.12 9.71
C THR A 115 23.61 -4.51 11.05
N GLY A 116 23.17 -5.11 12.16
CA GLY A 116 23.35 -4.58 13.51
C GLY A 116 23.46 -5.65 14.59
N LYS A 117 23.93 -6.86 14.26
CA LYS A 117 24.41 -7.81 15.27
C LYS A 117 25.56 -8.63 14.68
N PRO A 118 26.82 -8.37 15.08
CA PRO A 118 27.89 -9.30 14.76
C PRO A 118 27.61 -10.63 15.47
N GLU A 119 27.62 -11.67 14.66
CA GLU A 119 27.74 -13.06 15.05
C GLU A 119 29.16 -13.29 15.62
N LEU A 120 29.25 -14.19 16.62
CA LEU A 120 30.45 -14.89 17.14
C LEU A 120 31.27 -14.20 18.24
N GLU A 121 31.11 -14.68 19.47
CA GLU A 121 32.17 -15.40 20.23
C GLU A 121 31.66 -15.78 21.63
N HIS A 122 31.39 -17.07 21.87
CA HIS A 122 32.09 -17.80 22.93
C HIS A 122 31.90 -19.31 22.73
N GLY A 123 33.01 -19.96 22.40
CA GLY A 123 33.10 -21.39 22.16
C GLY A 123 32.67 -22.20 23.37
N SER A 124 31.72 -23.10 23.13
CA SER A 124 31.55 -24.30 23.94
C SER A 124 32.11 -25.45 23.11
N ALA A 125 33.39 -25.73 23.31
CA ALA A 125 34.00 -27.01 22.97
C ALA A 125 34.56 -27.59 24.27
N THR A 126 33.68 -28.31 24.95
CA THR A 126 33.99 -29.37 25.92
C THR A 126 35.17 -30.20 25.44
N ASN A 127 36.22 -30.27 26.25
CA ASN A 127 37.35 -31.16 26.07
C ASN A 127 37.05 -32.47 26.82
N PRO A 128 36.96 -33.65 26.17
CA PRO A 128 36.98 -34.91 26.87
C PRO A 128 38.41 -35.47 26.93
N LEU A 129 38.85 -35.75 28.17
CA LEU A 129 39.78 -36.81 28.61
C LEU A 129 41.08 -37.05 27.83
N ALA A 130 42.20 -36.71 28.48
CA ALA A 130 43.40 -37.56 28.61
C ALA A 130 44.23 -37.10 29.81
#